data_AF-A0A938BBK6-F1
#
_entry.id   AF-A0A938BBK6-F1
#
_cell.length_a   1.000
_cell.length_b   1.000
_cell.length_c   1.000
_cell.angle_alpha   90.00
_cell.angle_beta   90.00
_cell.angle_gamma   90.00
#
_symmetry.space_group_name_H-M   'P 1'
#
loop_
_entity.id
_entity.type
_entity.pdbx_description
1 polymer ?
#
loop_
_entity_poly.entity_id
_entity_poly.type
_entity_poly.pdbx_seq_one_letter_code
_entity_poly.pdbx_strand_id
1 'polypeptide(L)'
;MKSLLLLYNSMFPKSRRLRKHRQKFPFERRDAMSSKIQELSPHELRYHCDEAQFDFESTENLLSLEGMIGQERALRSIDFGVSIQSPGFNIYAMGPTGSGKTSVVIEQLQERAKQLPTPDDWCYVQNFSEPHKPK
;
A
#
# COMPACT_ATOMS: atom_id res chain seq x y z
N MET A 1 0.67 28.63 27.79
CA MET A 1 1.18 27.32 27.29
C MET A 1 2.11 26.64 28.32
N LYS A 2 1.62 26.30 29.51
CA LYS A 2 2.35 25.47 30.51
C LYS A 2 1.44 24.55 31.34
N SER A 3 0.15 24.41 30.99
CA SER A 3 -0.84 23.70 31.83
C SER A 3 -1.29 22.34 31.29
N LEU A 4 -0.99 22.00 30.03
CA LEU A 4 -1.40 20.70 29.45
C LEU A 4 -0.35 19.58 29.57
N LEU A 5 0.85 19.86 30.08
CA LEU A 5 1.89 18.84 30.30
C LEU A 5 1.76 18.06 31.62
N LEU A 6 0.86 18.46 32.53
CA LEU A 6 0.76 17.85 33.87
C LEU A 6 -0.25 16.69 33.96
N LEU A 7 -1.11 16.50 32.96
CA LEU A 7 -2.06 15.38 32.93
C LEU A 7 -1.56 14.16 32.15
N TYR A 8 -0.51 14.30 31.33
CA TYR A 8 0.05 13.17 30.57
C TYR A 8 0.99 12.28 31.40
N ASN A 9 1.44 12.76 32.57
CA ASN A 9 2.42 12.07 33.43
C ASN A 9 1.80 11.18 34.54
N SER A 10 0.47 11.03 34.60
CA SER A 10 -0.20 10.18 35.60
C SER A 10 -0.75 8.85 35.06
N MET A 11 -0.68 8.62 33.74
CA MET A 11 -1.29 7.43 33.10
C MET A 11 -0.27 6.50 32.42
N PHE A 12 1.03 6.64 32.73
CA PHE A 12 2.05 5.65 32.37
C PHE A 12 2.80 5.22 33.64
N PRO A 13 2.58 3.98 34.13
CA PRO A 13 3.32 3.50 35.29
C PRO A 13 4.81 3.45 34.98
N LYS A 14 5.59 4.02 35.91
CA LYS A 14 7.05 4.05 35.91
C LYS A 14 7.62 2.69 35.51
N SER A 15 8.46 2.72 34.50
CA SER A 15 9.23 1.61 33.95
C SER A 15 9.86 0.76 35.06
N ARG A 16 9.21 -0.38 35.35
CA ARG A 16 9.86 -1.49 36.04
C ARG A 16 11.04 -1.90 35.18
N ARG A 17 12.23 -1.74 35.75
CA ARG A 17 13.51 -2.25 35.26
C ARG A 17 13.33 -3.76 35.01
N LEU A 18 12.94 -4.13 33.79
CA LEU A 18 12.91 -5.51 33.35
C LEU A 18 14.35 -5.99 33.47
N ARG A 19 14.60 -6.89 34.42
CA ARG A 19 15.83 -7.67 34.47
C ARG A 19 16.04 -8.18 33.05
N LYS A 20 17.19 -7.85 32.44
CA LYS A 20 17.65 -8.49 31.22
C LYS A 20 17.82 -9.96 31.55
N HIS A 21 16.73 -10.72 31.52
CA HIS A 21 16.79 -12.13 31.29
C HIS A 21 17.22 -12.24 29.84
N ARG A 22 18.53 -12.13 29.64
CA ARG A 22 19.21 -12.55 28.43
C ARG A 22 18.91 -14.04 28.37
N GLN A 23 17.75 -14.37 27.81
CA GLN A 23 17.50 -15.69 27.25
C GLN A 23 18.68 -15.87 26.31
N LYS A 24 19.65 -16.66 26.76
CA LYS A 24 20.65 -17.22 25.89
C LYS A 24 19.84 -18.15 25.01
N PHE A 25 19.26 -17.62 23.93
CA PHE A 25 18.96 -18.45 22.78
C PHE A 25 20.29 -19.14 22.50
N PRO A 26 20.37 -20.47 22.58
CA PRO A 26 21.55 -21.16 22.13
C PRO A 26 21.70 -20.74 20.67
N PHE A 27 22.68 -19.88 20.39
CA PHE A 27 23.24 -19.84 19.06
C PHE A 27 24.09 -21.09 18.96
N GLU A 28 23.41 -22.24 18.96
CA GLU A 28 23.96 -23.46 18.41
C GLU A 28 24.32 -23.07 16.98
N ARG A 29 25.63 -23.03 16.71
CA ARG A 29 26.05 -23.17 15.33
C ARG A 29 25.26 -24.36 14.80
N ARG A 30 24.61 -24.20 13.66
CA ARG A 30 24.09 -25.33 12.89
C ARG A 30 25.27 -26.15 12.38
N ASP A 31 26.06 -26.72 13.28
CA ASP A 31 27.13 -27.68 13.03
C ASP A 31 26.47 -29.05 12.89
N ALA A 32 25.52 -29.18 11.96
CA ALA A 32 24.98 -30.45 11.47
C ALA A 32 23.99 -30.20 10.31
N MET A 33 24.49 -29.71 9.19
CA MET A 33 24.05 -30.20 7.87
C MET A 33 25.30 -30.42 7.04
N SER A 34 26.08 -31.44 7.42
CA SER A 34 26.86 -32.17 6.43
C SER A 34 25.90 -33.08 5.64
N SER A 35 24.91 -32.47 4.99
CA SER A 35 24.32 -33.10 3.83
C SER A 35 25.37 -33.00 2.76
N LYS A 36 25.76 -34.13 2.15
CA LYS A 36 26.48 -34.12 0.87
C LYS A 36 25.90 -33.01 0.01
N ILE A 37 26.73 -32.11 -0.50
CA ILE A 37 26.30 -31.15 -1.53
C ILE A 37 25.83 -32.01 -2.68
N GLN A 38 24.51 -32.11 -2.85
CA GLN A 38 23.89 -32.89 -3.90
C GLN A 38 23.95 -32.04 -5.16
N GLU A 39 24.65 -32.54 -6.18
CA GLU A 39 24.69 -31.88 -7.48
C GLU A 39 23.28 -31.88 -8.08
N LEU A 40 22.83 -30.71 -8.52
CA LEU A 40 21.57 -30.55 -9.23
C LEU A 40 21.71 -31.12 -10.65
N SER A 41 20.73 -31.89 -11.07
CA SER A 41 20.62 -32.31 -12.47
C SER A 41 20.30 -31.09 -13.36
N PRO A 42 20.62 -31.13 -14.67
CA PRO A 42 20.31 -30.02 -15.59
C PRO A 42 18.84 -29.59 -15.59
N HIS A 43 17.92 -30.51 -15.30
CA HIS A 43 16.48 -30.23 -15.24
C HIS A 43 16.08 -29.43 -13.98
N GLU A 44 16.84 -29.53 -12.89
CA GLU A 44 16.55 -28.82 -11.63
C GLU A 44 17.12 -27.39 -11.62
N LEU A 45 17.92 -27.03 -12.62
CA LEU A 45 18.54 -25.69 -12.73
C LEU A 45 17.57 -24.60 -13.19
N ARG A 46 16.39 -24.97 -13.72
CA ARG A 46 15.40 -24.01 -14.19
C ARG A 46 13.98 -24.45 -13.85
N TYR A 47 13.11 -23.47 -13.67
CA TYR A 47 11.68 -23.72 -13.68
C TYR A 47 11.24 -24.11 -15.10
N HIS A 48 10.47 -25.19 -15.22
CA HIS A 48 9.84 -25.60 -16.46
C HIS A 48 8.35 -25.26 -16.41
N CYS A 49 7.90 -24.38 -17.30
CA CYS A 49 6.48 -24.11 -17.49
C CYS A 49 5.97 -25.07 -18.58
N ASP A 50 5.03 -25.94 -18.26
CA ASP A 50 4.41 -26.82 -19.25
C ASP A 50 3.46 -26.02 -20.14
N GLU A 51 3.73 -25.93 -21.44
CA GLU A 51 2.88 -25.16 -22.37
C GLU A 51 1.51 -25.81 -22.56
N ALA A 52 1.40 -27.13 -22.38
CA ALA A 52 0.15 -27.87 -22.51
C ALA A 52 -0.87 -27.54 -21.40
N GLN A 53 -0.49 -26.77 -20.38
CA GLN A 53 -1.40 -26.31 -19.32
C GLN A 53 -2.31 -25.16 -19.75
N PHE A 54 -2.06 -24.53 -20.91
CA PHE A 54 -2.78 -23.36 -21.38
C PHE A 54 -3.68 -23.70 -22.58
N ASP A 55 -4.92 -23.21 -22.56
CA ASP A 55 -5.90 -23.41 -23.63
C ASP A 55 -5.82 -22.33 -24.75
N PHE A 56 -4.67 -21.65 -24.89
CA PHE A 56 -4.48 -20.57 -25.85
C PHE A 56 -3.09 -20.61 -26.51
N GLU A 57 -2.99 -20.15 -27.76
CA GLU A 57 -1.74 -20.11 -28.52
C GLU A 57 -0.97 -18.78 -28.39
N SER A 58 -1.67 -17.67 -28.13
CA SER A 58 -1.08 -16.33 -28.02
C SER A 58 -1.75 -15.51 -26.93
N THR A 59 -0.97 -14.67 -26.23
CA THR A 59 -1.48 -13.75 -25.22
C THR A 59 -2.41 -12.67 -25.79
N GLU A 60 -2.40 -12.46 -27.11
CA GLU A 60 -3.35 -11.57 -27.79
C GLU A 60 -4.80 -12.07 -27.71
N ASN A 61 -4.98 -13.38 -27.52
CA ASN A 61 -6.30 -14.00 -27.39
C ASN A 61 -6.85 -13.93 -25.96
N LEU A 62 -6.07 -13.39 -25.02
CA LEU A 62 -6.48 -13.24 -23.63
C LEU A 62 -7.19 -11.91 -23.42
N LEU A 63 -8.18 -11.93 -22.52
CA LEU A 63 -8.76 -10.70 -22.02
C LEU A 63 -7.71 -9.92 -21.23
N SER A 64 -7.72 -8.60 -21.43
CA SER A 64 -6.92 -7.69 -20.61
C SER A 64 -7.25 -7.90 -19.15
N LEU A 65 -6.21 -8.01 -18.33
CA LEU A 65 -6.40 -8.14 -16.91
C LEU A 65 -6.83 -6.79 -16.32
N GLU A 66 -7.98 -6.78 -15.65
CA GLU A 66 -8.47 -5.60 -14.95
C GLU A 66 -7.93 -5.55 -13.51
N GLY A 67 -7.58 -4.35 -13.08
CA GLY A 67 -7.12 -4.08 -11.73
C GLY A 67 -5.70 -4.59 -11.41
N MET A 68 -5.44 -4.75 -10.11
CA MET A 68 -4.11 -4.97 -9.55
C MET A 68 -3.98 -6.37 -8.94
N ILE A 69 -3.04 -7.16 -9.44
CA ILE A 69 -2.80 -8.54 -8.93
C ILE A 69 -2.16 -8.49 -7.54
N GLY A 70 -2.75 -9.21 -6.58
CA GLY A 70 -2.15 -9.44 -5.26
C GLY A 70 -2.01 -8.18 -4.39
N GLN A 71 -2.79 -7.14 -4.68
CA GLN A 71 -2.79 -5.87 -3.93
C GLN A 71 -4.18 -5.54 -3.37
N GLU A 72 -4.92 -6.55 -2.89
CA GLU A 72 -6.28 -6.41 -2.38
C GLU A 72 -6.35 -5.41 -1.21
N ARG A 73 -5.31 -5.39 -0.37
CA ARG A 73 -5.19 -4.42 0.73
C ARG A 73 -5.07 -2.99 0.20
N ALA A 74 -4.32 -2.76 -0.88
CA ALA A 74 -4.15 -1.44 -1.46
C ALA A 74 -5.48 -0.94 -2.05
N LEU A 75 -6.17 -1.80 -2.81
CA LEU A 75 -7.48 -1.50 -3.38
C LEU A 75 -8.51 -1.13 -2.31
N ARG A 76 -8.61 -1.93 -1.23
CA ARG A 76 -9.50 -1.63 -0.09
C ARG A 76 -9.14 -0.31 0.61
N SER A 77 -7.86 0.01 0.71
CA SER A 77 -7.41 1.26 1.33
C SER A 77 -7.79 2.49 0.50
N ILE A 78 -7.72 2.37 -0.83
CA ILE A 78 -8.15 3.43 -1.76
C ILE A 78 -9.66 3.63 -1.64
N ASP A 79 -10.44 2.55 -1.75
CA ASP A 79 -11.91 2.60 -1.63
C ASP A 79 -12.35 3.22 -0.30
N PHE A 80 -11.76 2.75 0.80
CA PHE A 80 -12.00 3.33 2.12
C PHE A 80 -11.67 4.82 2.18
N GLY A 81 -10.48 5.23 1.70
CA GLY A 81 -10.08 6.63 1.74
C GLY A 81 -10.98 7.54 0.91
N VAL A 82 -11.40 7.10 -0.28
CA VAL A 82 -12.27 7.86 -1.18
C VAL A 82 -13.70 7.94 -0.64
N SER A 83 -14.13 6.97 0.17
CA SER A 83 -15.45 6.98 0.81
C SER A 83 -15.63 8.07 1.88
N ILE A 84 -14.53 8.64 2.40
CA ILE A 84 -14.58 9.65 3.46
C ILE A 84 -14.91 11.03 2.88
N GLN A 85 -16.15 11.49 3.12
CA GLN A 85 -16.64 12.81 2.68
C GLN A 85 -16.35 13.92 3.72
N SER A 86 -15.11 14.01 4.19
CA SER A 86 -14.69 15.04 5.15
C SER A 86 -13.52 15.85 4.59
N PRO A 87 -13.58 17.19 4.66
CA PRO A 87 -12.43 18.03 4.33
C PRO A 87 -11.20 17.63 5.15
N GLY A 88 -10.01 17.77 4.54
CA GLY A 88 -8.73 17.51 5.20
C GLY A 88 -8.26 16.05 5.20
N PHE A 89 -9.03 15.12 4.63
CA PHE A 89 -8.58 13.75 4.40
C PHE A 89 -7.87 13.63 3.05
N ASN A 90 -6.66 13.07 3.07
CA ASN A 90 -5.85 12.83 1.89
C ASN A 90 -5.35 11.38 1.90
N ILE A 91 -5.21 10.79 0.72
CA ILE A 91 -4.62 9.46 0.54
C ILE A 91 -3.19 9.62 0.02
N TYR A 92 -2.25 8.86 0.58
CA TYR A 92 -0.88 8.78 0.11
C TYR A 92 -0.52 7.35 -0.28
N ALA A 93 -0.09 7.13 -1.52
CA ALA A 93 0.25 5.82 -2.05
C ALA A 93 1.77 5.62 -2.10
N MET A 94 2.27 4.61 -1.39
CA MET A 94 3.70 4.25 -1.32
C MET A 94 3.94 2.86 -1.90
N GLY A 95 5.08 2.67 -2.57
CA GLY A 95 5.52 1.37 -3.06
C GLY A 95 6.60 1.50 -4.13
N PRO A 96 7.24 0.38 -4.53
CA PRO A 96 8.34 0.37 -5.50
C PRO A 96 8.00 1.10 -6.81
N THR A 97 9.01 1.61 -7.50
CA THR A 97 8.84 2.16 -8.86
C THR A 97 8.31 1.07 -9.81
N GLY A 98 7.45 1.43 -10.76
CA GLY A 98 6.88 0.49 -11.72
C GLY A 98 5.71 -0.36 -11.19
N SER A 99 5.31 -0.20 -9.93
CA SER A 99 4.20 -0.96 -9.34
C SER A 99 2.79 -0.50 -9.77
N GLY A 100 2.64 0.45 -10.70
CA GLY A 100 1.32 0.87 -11.19
C GLY A 100 0.45 1.68 -10.21
N LYS A 101 1.01 2.21 -9.10
CA LYS A 101 0.29 2.96 -8.06
C LYS A 101 -0.62 4.05 -8.62
N THR A 102 -0.08 4.91 -9.49
CA THR A 102 -0.81 6.05 -10.05
C THR A 102 -1.95 5.57 -10.95
N SER A 103 -1.68 4.58 -11.80
CA SER A 103 -2.68 4.02 -12.72
C SER A 103 -3.89 3.50 -11.96
N VAL A 104 -3.67 2.70 -10.91
CA VAL A 104 -4.77 2.13 -10.11
C VAL A 104 -5.53 3.17 -9.31
N VAL A 105 -4.85 4.18 -8.74
CA VAL A 105 -5.55 5.27 -8.05
C VAL A 105 -6.45 6.04 -9.03
N ILE A 106 -5.94 6.36 -10.22
CA ILE A 106 -6.71 7.08 -11.24
C ILE A 106 -7.91 6.24 -11.71
N GLU A 107 -7.70 4.97 -12.03
CA GLU A 107 -8.75 4.05 -12.48
C GLU A 107 -9.89 3.96 -11.45
N GLN A 108 -9.56 3.72 -10.17
CA GLN A 108 -10.55 3.67 -9.09
C GLN A 108 -11.31 5.00 -8.92
N LEU A 109 -10.61 6.14 -9.02
CA LEU A 109 -11.25 7.45 -8.93
C LEU A 109 -12.16 7.73 -10.12
N GLN A 110 -11.78 7.33 -11.33
CA GLN A 110 -12.58 7.49 -12.54
C GLN A 110 -13.86 6.65 -12.47
N GLU A 111 -13.76 5.38 -12.08
CA GLU A 111 -14.93 4.52 -11.90
C GLU A 111 -15.90 5.06 -10.85
N ARG A 112 -15.38 5.61 -9.75
CA ARG A 112 -16.21 6.25 -8.73
C ARG A 112 -16.84 7.55 -9.23
N ALA A 113 -16.08 8.39 -9.93
CA ALA A 113 -16.55 9.69 -10.42
C ALA A 113 -17.72 9.55 -11.41
N LYS A 114 -17.74 8.50 -12.24
CA LYS A 114 -18.87 8.18 -13.14
C LYS A 114 -20.21 8.03 -12.41
N GLN A 115 -20.19 7.73 -11.11
CA GLN A 115 -21.38 7.52 -10.28
C GLN A 115 -21.79 8.75 -9.46
N LEU A 116 -21.02 9.84 -9.53
CA LEU A 116 -21.23 11.06 -8.78
C LEU A 116 -21.84 12.15 -9.68
N PRO A 117 -22.57 13.13 -9.11
CA PRO A 117 -23.03 14.27 -9.89
C PRO A 117 -21.85 15.04 -10.48
N THR A 118 -22.08 15.67 -11.63
CA THR A 118 -21.13 16.61 -12.22
C THR A 118 -20.80 17.70 -11.19
N PRO A 119 -19.51 17.98 -10.92
CA PRO A 119 -19.11 19.06 -10.02
C PRO A 119 -19.59 20.42 -10.53
N ASP A 120 -19.79 21.35 -9.60
CA ASP A 120 -20.10 22.75 -9.94
C ASP A 120 -18.91 23.43 -10.63
N ASP A 121 -19.20 24.34 -11.56
CA ASP A 121 -18.20 25.22 -12.14
C ASP A 121 -17.71 26.24 -11.11
N TRP A 122 -16.40 26.43 -11.03
CA TRP A 122 -15.80 27.46 -10.18
C TRP A 122 -15.30 28.62 -11.04
N CYS A 123 -15.79 29.83 -10.75
CA CYS A 123 -15.34 31.05 -11.40
C CYS A 123 -14.91 32.08 -10.35
N TYR A 124 -13.82 32.80 -10.65
CA TYR A 124 -13.43 33.97 -9.88
C TYR A 124 -14.16 35.20 -10.42
N VAL A 125 -14.79 35.95 -9.53
CA VAL A 125 -15.46 37.21 -9.83
C VAL A 125 -14.67 38.36 -9.21
N GLN A 126 -14.44 39.40 -10.01
CA GLN A 126 -13.77 40.60 -9.53
C GLN A 126 -14.58 41.23 -8.40
N ASN A 127 -13.95 41.38 -7.25
CA ASN A 127 -14.54 42.06 -6.10
C ASN A 127 -14.22 43.57 -6.18
N PHE A 128 -15.17 44.38 -6.65
CA PHE A 128 -14.97 45.83 -6.80
C PHE A 128 -14.75 46.56 -5.47
N SER A 129 -15.26 46.03 -4.36
CA SER A 129 -15.07 46.61 -3.03
C SER A 129 -13.68 46.30 -2.45
N GLU A 130 -13.16 45.11 -2.72
CA GLU A 130 -11.83 44.68 -2.29
C GLU A 130 -11.07 44.07 -3.49
N PRO A 131 -10.42 44.88 -4.35
CA PRO A 131 -9.85 44.41 -5.62
C PRO A 131 -8.80 43.30 -5.50
N HIS A 132 -8.20 43.13 -4.33
CA HIS A 132 -7.19 42.12 -4.01
C HIS A 132 -7.78 40.82 -3.42
N LYS A 133 -9.10 40.72 -3.27
CA LYS A 133 -9.82 39.54 -2.78
C LYS A 133 -10.94 39.14 -3.75
N PRO A 134 -10.60 38.50 -4.88
CA PRO A 134 -11.61 37.97 -5.79
C PRO A 134 -12.51 36.97 -5.06
N LYS A 135 -13.77 36.87 -5.49
CA LYS A 135 -14.79 35.97 -4.91
C LYS A 135 -15.01 34.75 -5.78
#